data_AF-A0A382G4H5-F1
#
_entry.id   AF-A0A382G4H5-F1
#
_cell.length_a   1.000
_cell.length_b   1.000
_cell.length_c   1.000
_cell.angle_alpha   90.00
_cell.angle_beta   90.00
_cell.angle_gamma   90.00
#
_symmetry.space_group_name_H-M   'P 1'
#
loop_
_entity.id
_entity.type
_entity.pdbx_description
1 polymer ?
#
loop_
_entity_poly.entity_id
_entity_poly.type
_entity_poly.pdbx_seq_one_letter_code
_entity_poly.pdbx_strand_id
1 'polypeptide(L)'
;AIQAFQCALVISPNSPIAKRNINRLQRTSGLKANMPVSTTTSERSFIEETGRTGVTKLVNTPRNFDVTNLIAGHSVDLISVDRGMRILDRKGMEIGSIEPKLALRLKKLVEGGNTYSANITSAAEDGVTVIIRETYRHPSQSNKSSFPAKSSVLGDIPMSALGYGLNDVGKLADLKDWSDDDTESGDDEVFSPMVPKILSGDSSLGNSGILD
;
A
#
# COMPACT_ATOMS: atom_id res chain seq x y z
N ALA A 1 5.45 1.27 27.26
CA ALA A 1 5.90 1.65 25.90
C ALA A 1 6.62 3.00 25.87
N ILE A 2 6.00 4.13 26.25
CA ILE A 2 6.64 5.46 26.23
C ILE A 2 7.92 5.52 27.08
N GLN A 3 7.88 4.95 28.30
CA GLN A 3 9.04 4.90 29.20
C GLN A 3 10.26 4.20 28.59
N ALA A 4 10.07 3.15 27.79
CA ALA A 4 11.18 2.43 27.15
C ALA A 4 11.92 3.32 26.12
N PHE A 5 11.19 4.12 25.34
CA PHE A 5 11.78 5.06 24.40
C PHE A 5 12.41 6.27 25.11
N GLN A 6 11.93 6.66 26.29
CA GLN A 6 12.58 7.66 27.13
C GLN A 6 13.93 7.15 27.64
N CYS A 7 14.03 5.90 28.10
CA CYS A 7 15.30 5.28 28.46
C CYS A 7 16.28 5.23 27.26
N ALA A 8 15.77 4.95 26.06
CA ALA A 8 16.59 4.96 24.85
C ALA A 8 17.18 6.36 24.55
N LEU A 9 16.49 7.44 24.91
CA LEU A 9 17.02 8.81 24.79
C LEU A 9 18.08 9.14 25.84
N VAL A 10 18.07 8.47 26.99
CA VAL A 10 19.14 8.59 28.00
C VAL A 10 20.45 8.00 27.45
N ILE A 11 20.37 6.86 26.75
CA ILE A 11 21.53 6.19 26.13
C ILE A 11 21.97 6.90 24.84
N SER A 12 21.01 7.33 24.01
CA SER A 12 21.27 8.03 22.75
C SER A 12 20.42 9.30 22.63
N PRO A 13 20.95 10.45 23.12
CA PRO A 13 20.20 11.72 23.17
C PRO A 13 19.69 12.22 21.81
N ASN A 14 20.38 11.84 20.73
CA ASN A 14 20.06 12.28 19.38
C ASN A 14 19.43 11.20 18.49
N SER A 15 18.87 10.11 19.07
CA SER A 15 18.15 9.11 18.27
C SER A 15 16.87 9.70 17.64
N PRO A 16 16.80 9.83 16.30
CA PRO A 16 15.60 10.33 15.62
C PRO A 16 14.45 9.32 15.69
N ILE A 17 14.76 8.03 15.90
CA ILE A 17 13.80 6.94 16.00
C ILE A 17 13.04 7.02 17.32
N ALA A 18 13.74 7.26 18.44
CA ALA A 18 13.12 7.39 19.76
C ALA A 18 12.22 8.64 19.82
N LYS A 19 12.69 9.79 19.32
CA LYS A 19 11.91 11.03 19.24
C LYS A 19 10.62 10.84 18.42
N ARG A 20 10.71 10.20 17.23
CA ARG A 20 9.52 9.90 16.40
C ARG A 20 8.55 8.95 17.08
N ASN A 21 9.04 7.88 17.72
CA ASN A 21 8.18 6.91 18.39
C ASN A 21 7.47 7.50 19.62
N ILE A 22 8.15 8.34 20.41
CA ILE A 22 7.50 9.05 21.53
C ILE A 22 6.39 9.96 21.01
N ASN A 23 6.64 10.74 19.96
CA ASN A 23 5.62 11.62 19.37
C ASN A 23 4.40 10.81 18.87
N ARG A 24 4.64 9.69 18.17
CA ARG A 24 3.58 8.78 17.71
C ARG A 24 2.78 8.21 18.89
N LEU A 25 3.46 7.71 19.92
CA LEU A 25 2.81 7.14 21.10
C LEU A 25 2.05 8.18 21.93
N GLN A 26 2.55 9.40 22.03
CA GLN A 26 1.84 10.50 22.71
C GLN A 26 0.53 10.84 22.01
N ARG A 27 0.51 10.88 20.66
CA ARG A 27 -0.72 11.07 19.89
C ARG A 27 -1.74 9.96 20.12
N THR A 28 -1.29 8.71 20.24
CA THR A 28 -2.19 7.56 20.46
C THR A 28 -2.63 7.39 21.91
N SER A 29 -1.89 7.92 22.90
CA SER A 29 -2.15 7.71 24.33
C SER A 29 -3.32 8.53 24.88
N GLY A 30 -3.78 9.56 24.16
CA GLY A 30 -5.01 10.30 24.48
C GLY A 30 -6.29 9.47 24.25
N LEU A 31 -6.20 8.41 23.45
CA LEU A 31 -7.28 7.47 23.18
C LEU A 31 -7.25 6.36 24.22
N LYS A 32 -7.61 6.67 25.47
CA LYS A 32 -7.79 5.64 26.49
C LYS A 32 -8.90 4.68 26.07
N ALA A 33 -8.47 3.52 25.58
CA ALA A 33 -9.00 2.19 25.82
C ALA A 33 -10.46 2.14 26.33
N ASN A 34 -11.43 2.23 25.41
CA ASN A 34 -12.72 1.59 25.61
C ASN A 34 -13.46 1.32 24.29
N MET A 35 -12.76 0.75 23.30
CA MET A 35 -13.46 0.00 22.27
C MET A 35 -13.14 -1.47 22.46
N PRO A 36 -14.16 -2.36 22.52
CA PRO A 36 -13.90 -3.78 22.46
C PRO A 36 -13.12 -4.00 21.18
N VAL A 37 -11.89 -4.50 21.32
CA VAL A 37 -11.16 -5.10 20.21
C VAL A 37 -11.99 -6.31 19.82
N SER A 38 -12.94 -6.06 18.92
CA SER A 38 -13.56 -7.10 18.12
C SER A 38 -12.39 -7.69 17.35
N THR A 39 -11.80 -8.74 17.88
CA THR A 39 -11.00 -9.72 17.16
C THR A 39 -11.89 -10.39 16.12
N THR A 40 -12.40 -9.60 15.18
CA THR A 40 -12.63 -10.07 13.83
C THR A 40 -11.29 -9.89 13.18
N THR A 41 -10.40 -10.85 13.44
CA THR A 41 -9.30 -11.19 12.54
C THR A 41 -9.95 -11.37 11.18
N SER A 42 -10.06 -10.29 10.44
CA SER A 42 -10.41 -10.37 9.03
C SER A 42 -9.13 -10.85 8.40
N GLU A 43 -8.88 -12.16 8.44
CA GLU A 43 -7.72 -12.86 7.86
C GLU A 43 -7.56 -12.60 6.35
N ARG A 44 -8.46 -11.81 5.76
CA ARG A 44 -8.29 -11.21 4.45
C ARG A 44 -7.72 -9.81 4.61
N SER A 45 -6.41 -9.75 4.87
CA SER A 45 -5.61 -8.60 4.45
C SER A 45 -5.92 -8.34 2.97
N PHE A 46 -6.48 -7.18 2.65
CA PHE A 46 -6.95 -6.87 1.31
C PHE A 46 -5.72 -6.64 0.41
N ILE A 47 -5.41 -7.62 -0.42
CA ILE A 47 -4.44 -7.48 -1.49
C ILE A 47 -5.13 -6.72 -2.64
N GLU A 48 -4.44 -5.72 -3.19
CA GLU A 48 -4.90 -4.97 -4.36
C GLU A 48 -4.93 -5.93 -5.56
N GLU A 49 -6.11 -6.43 -5.89
CA GLU A 49 -6.38 -7.23 -7.08
C GLU A 49 -6.86 -6.31 -8.20
N THR A 50 -6.09 -6.25 -9.30
CA THR A 50 -6.39 -5.42 -10.47
C THR A 50 -7.79 -5.71 -11.00
N GLY A 51 -8.62 -4.67 -11.12
CA GLY A 51 -9.98 -4.74 -11.67
C GLY A 51 -11.08 -5.19 -10.69
N ARG A 52 -10.72 -5.82 -9.56
CA ARG A 52 -11.64 -6.19 -8.46
C ARG A 52 -11.55 -5.29 -7.24
N THR A 53 -10.42 -4.62 -7.06
CA THR A 53 -10.20 -3.66 -5.99
C THR A 53 -9.86 -2.29 -6.55
N GLY A 54 -10.22 -1.25 -5.81
CA GLY A 54 -9.85 0.11 -6.13
C GLY A 54 -9.62 0.91 -4.86
N VAL A 55 -8.50 1.64 -4.83
CA VAL A 55 -8.16 2.57 -3.74
C VAL A 55 -8.54 3.98 -4.13
N THR A 56 -9.32 4.66 -3.29
CA THR A 56 -9.83 6.03 -3.50
C THR A 56 -9.70 6.88 -2.24
N LYS A 57 -9.45 8.18 -2.42
CA LYS A 57 -9.44 9.17 -1.32
C LYS A 57 -10.87 9.68 -1.12
N LEU A 58 -11.32 9.74 0.13
CA LEU A 58 -12.64 10.28 0.45
C LEU A 58 -12.65 11.79 0.29
N VAL A 59 -13.78 12.28 -0.22
CA VAL A 59 -14.09 13.70 -0.40
C VAL A 59 -15.21 14.10 0.54
N ASN A 60 -15.33 15.39 0.82
CA ASN A 60 -16.38 15.94 1.68
C ASN A 60 -16.44 15.28 3.07
N THR A 61 -15.28 15.09 3.71
CA THR A 61 -15.18 14.66 5.11
C THR A 61 -15.76 15.76 6.01
N PRO A 62 -16.58 15.42 7.02
CA PRO A 62 -17.13 16.43 7.94
C PRO A 62 -16.02 17.15 8.68
N ARG A 63 -16.16 18.47 8.89
CA ARG A 63 -15.14 19.30 9.57
C ARG A 63 -14.87 18.86 11.02
N ASN A 64 -15.86 18.26 11.68
CA ASN A 64 -15.76 17.77 13.06
C ASN A 64 -15.45 16.28 13.14
N PHE A 65 -15.03 15.66 12.03
CA PHE A 65 -14.77 14.24 12.01
C PHE A 65 -13.39 13.95 12.60
N ASP A 66 -13.37 13.25 13.73
CA ASP A 66 -12.13 12.91 14.42
C ASP A 66 -11.45 11.71 13.74
N VAL A 67 -10.49 12.03 12.85
CA VAL A 67 -9.70 11.05 12.09
C VAL A 67 -8.87 10.14 13.00
N THR A 68 -8.60 10.57 14.23
CA THR A 68 -7.79 9.83 15.22
C THR A 68 -8.44 8.52 15.63
N ASN A 69 -9.77 8.41 15.52
CA ASN A 69 -10.51 7.19 15.86
C ASN A 69 -10.51 6.15 14.74
N LEU A 70 -10.05 6.49 13.53
CA LEU A 70 -10.00 5.57 12.40
C LEU A 70 -8.68 4.81 12.41
N ILE A 71 -8.80 3.50 12.37
CA ILE A 71 -7.66 2.59 12.35
C ILE A 71 -7.61 1.96 10.96
N ALA A 72 -6.42 1.95 10.35
CA ALA A 72 -6.18 1.25 9.10
C ALA A 72 -6.53 -0.24 9.24
N GLY A 73 -7.21 -0.79 8.23
CA GLY A 73 -7.70 -2.17 8.20
C GLY A 73 -9.14 -2.33 8.70
N HIS A 74 -9.74 -1.32 9.32
CA HIS A 74 -11.14 -1.41 9.74
C HIS A 74 -12.08 -1.44 8.53
N SER A 75 -13.06 -2.35 8.59
CA SER A 75 -14.13 -2.42 7.61
C SER A 75 -15.15 -1.31 7.86
N VAL A 76 -15.67 -0.75 6.77
CA VAL A 76 -16.61 0.37 6.74
C VAL A 76 -17.77 0.03 5.81
N ASP A 77 -18.92 0.62 6.09
CA ASP A 77 -20.14 0.37 5.32
C ASP A 77 -20.26 1.36 4.15
N LEU A 78 -20.62 0.83 2.97
CA LEU A 78 -20.95 1.64 1.79
C LEU A 78 -22.45 1.80 1.65
N ILE A 79 -22.91 3.05 1.53
CA ILE A 79 -24.32 3.35 1.22
C ILE A 79 -24.45 4.09 -0.12
N SER A 80 -25.46 3.68 -0.89
CA SER A 80 -25.87 4.39 -2.09
C SER A 80 -26.75 5.58 -1.72
N VAL A 81 -26.51 6.71 -2.38
CA VAL A 81 -27.23 7.98 -2.20
C VAL A 81 -27.63 8.48 -3.58
N ASP A 82 -28.53 9.44 -3.64
CA ASP A 82 -29.02 9.97 -4.91
C ASP A 82 -27.87 10.51 -5.80
N ARG A 83 -26.97 11.30 -5.21
CA ARG A 83 -25.76 11.85 -5.87
C ARG A 83 -24.46 11.11 -5.52
N GLY A 84 -24.47 9.78 -5.49
CA GLY A 84 -23.25 8.98 -5.40
C GLY A 84 -23.26 7.95 -4.27
N MET A 85 -22.12 7.76 -3.61
CA MET A 85 -21.93 6.78 -2.55
C MET A 85 -21.16 7.39 -1.39
N ARG A 86 -21.63 7.08 -0.18
CA ARG A 86 -21.03 7.54 1.08
C ARG A 86 -20.51 6.37 1.88
N ILE A 87 -19.58 6.67 2.78
CA ILE A 87 -18.98 5.71 3.69
C ILE A 87 -19.41 6.03 5.10
N LEU A 88 -19.89 5.01 5.79
CA LEU A 88 -20.28 5.05 7.19
C LEU A 88 -19.32 4.19 8.01
N ASP A 89 -19.04 4.65 9.22
CA ASP A 89 -18.42 3.81 10.24
C ASP A 89 -19.43 2.78 10.77
N ARG A 90 -18.96 1.76 11.49
CA ARG A 90 -19.79 0.71 12.12
C ARG A 90 -20.83 1.27 13.10
N LYS A 91 -20.64 2.51 13.57
CA LYS A 91 -21.58 3.27 14.42
C LYS A 91 -22.64 4.04 13.63
N GLY A 92 -22.63 3.97 12.30
CA GLY A 92 -23.52 4.74 11.41
C GLY A 92 -23.14 6.21 11.26
N MET A 93 -21.91 6.60 11.64
CA MET A 93 -21.42 7.96 11.42
C MET A 93 -20.82 8.13 10.04
N GLU A 94 -21.19 9.20 9.33
CA GLU A 94 -20.65 9.51 8.01
C GLU A 94 -19.17 9.92 8.11
N ILE A 95 -18.30 9.16 7.45
CA ILE A 95 -16.86 9.43 7.34
C ILE A 95 -16.60 10.41 6.20
N GLY A 96 -17.29 10.21 5.08
CA GLY A 96 -17.16 11.03 3.89
C GLY A 96 -17.79 10.37 2.67
N SER A 97 -17.61 11.01 1.53
CA SER A 97 -18.13 10.58 0.24
C SER A 97 -17.02 10.01 -0.64
N ILE A 98 -17.36 9.06 -1.50
CA ILE A 98 -16.46 8.54 -2.54
C ILE A 98 -16.37 9.57 -3.68
N GLU A 99 -15.25 9.58 -4.42
CA GLU A 99 -15.10 10.43 -5.61
C GLU A 99 -16.33 10.30 -6.55
N PRO A 100 -16.94 11.41 -6.99
CA PRO A 100 -18.21 11.38 -7.73
C PRO A 100 -18.23 10.47 -8.97
N LYS A 101 -17.12 10.43 -9.73
CA LYS A 101 -16.98 9.58 -10.92
C LYS A 101 -17.03 8.09 -10.57
N LEU A 102 -16.28 7.70 -9.54
CA LEU A 102 -16.20 6.32 -9.08
C LEU A 102 -17.51 5.90 -8.38
N ALA A 103 -18.08 6.79 -7.56
CA ALA A 103 -19.35 6.58 -6.88
C ALA A 103 -20.51 6.31 -7.84
N LEU A 104 -20.64 7.08 -8.93
CA LEU A 104 -21.69 6.88 -9.93
C LEU A 104 -21.52 5.53 -10.66
N ARG A 105 -20.28 5.12 -10.92
CA ARG A 105 -20.00 3.81 -11.52
C ARG A 105 -20.38 2.68 -10.57
N LEU A 106 -19.95 2.73 -9.32
CA LEU A 106 -20.27 1.71 -8.32
C LEU A 106 -21.78 1.61 -8.10
N LYS A 107 -22.50 2.73 -8.04
CA LYS A 107 -23.96 2.75 -7.94
C LYS A 107 -24.64 1.91 -9.03
N LYS A 108 -24.27 2.11 -10.30
CA LYS A 108 -24.81 1.35 -11.45
C LYS A 108 -24.51 -0.16 -11.34
N LEU A 109 -23.38 -0.53 -10.76
CA LEU A 109 -22.99 -1.92 -10.61
C LEU A 109 -23.70 -2.58 -9.42
N VAL A 110 -23.91 -1.85 -8.33
CA VAL A 110 -24.76 -2.28 -7.20
C VAL A 110 -26.20 -2.50 -7.65
N GLU A 111 -26.76 -1.57 -8.45
CA GLU A 111 -28.07 -1.74 -9.09
C GLU A 111 -28.11 -2.97 -10.01
N GLY A 112 -26.97 -3.33 -10.59
CA GLY A 112 -26.77 -4.54 -11.39
C GLY A 112 -26.61 -5.85 -10.59
N GLY A 113 -26.67 -5.79 -9.26
CA GLY A 113 -26.57 -6.96 -8.37
C GLY A 113 -25.16 -7.25 -7.84
N ASN A 114 -24.18 -6.36 -8.05
CA ASN A 114 -22.84 -6.53 -7.47
C ASN A 114 -22.80 -6.08 -6.02
N THR A 115 -21.96 -6.72 -5.22
CA THR A 115 -21.75 -6.36 -3.81
C THR A 115 -20.30 -5.94 -3.60
N TYR A 116 -20.12 -4.92 -2.77
CA TYR A 116 -18.82 -4.35 -2.45
C TYR A 116 -18.61 -4.32 -0.94
N SER A 117 -17.37 -4.55 -0.52
CA SER A 117 -16.90 -4.25 0.83
C SER A 117 -15.81 -3.17 0.75
N ALA A 118 -15.65 -2.40 1.82
CA ALA A 118 -14.61 -1.40 1.88
C ALA A 118 -13.92 -1.39 3.24
N ASN A 119 -12.63 -1.06 3.20
CA ASN A 119 -11.76 -0.98 4.36
C ASN A 119 -10.93 0.30 4.32
N ILE A 120 -10.66 0.88 5.48
CA ILE A 120 -9.78 2.04 5.61
C ILE A 120 -8.34 1.59 5.34
N THR A 121 -7.64 2.22 4.41
CA THR A 121 -6.22 1.96 4.15
C THR A 121 -5.34 2.91 4.96
N SER A 122 -5.71 4.18 5.02
CA SER A 122 -4.98 5.21 5.75
C SER A 122 -5.95 6.28 6.24
N ALA A 123 -5.72 6.77 7.45
CA ALA A 123 -6.43 7.89 8.04
C ALA A 123 -5.37 8.89 8.51
N ALA A 124 -5.32 10.06 7.86
CA ALA A 124 -4.39 11.13 8.18
C ALA A 124 -5.11 12.48 8.18
N GLU A 125 -4.45 13.52 8.66
CA GLU A 125 -4.97 14.89 8.63
C GLU A 125 -5.19 15.41 7.19
N ASP A 126 -4.39 14.93 6.23
CA ASP A 126 -4.56 15.24 4.80
C ASP A 126 -5.79 14.57 4.18
N GLY A 127 -6.35 13.56 4.84
CA GLY A 127 -7.58 12.90 4.42
C GLY A 127 -7.59 11.39 4.70
N VAL A 128 -8.72 10.78 4.39
CA VAL A 128 -8.96 9.34 4.58
C VAL A 128 -8.94 8.64 3.24
N THR A 129 -8.18 7.56 3.15
CA THR A 129 -8.09 6.71 1.96
C THR A 129 -8.70 5.35 2.27
N VAL A 130 -9.55 4.88 1.37
CA VAL A 130 -10.29 3.63 1.50
C VAL A 130 -10.03 2.74 0.30
N ILE A 131 -9.86 1.45 0.56
CA ILE A 131 -9.86 0.42 -0.46
C ILE A 131 -11.25 -0.20 -0.53
N ILE A 132 -11.80 -0.28 -1.74
CA ILE A 132 -13.09 -0.91 -2.03
C ILE A 132 -12.81 -2.17 -2.84
N ARG A 133 -13.46 -3.27 -2.48
CA ARG A 133 -13.34 -4.57 -3.14
C ARG A 133 -14.71 -5.08 -3.54
N GLU A 134 -14.80 -5.65 -4.73
CA GLU A 134 -15.95 -6.45 -5.15
C GLU A 134 -15.94 -7.79 -4.40
N THR A 135 -16.98 -8.03 -3.59
CA THR A 135 -17.18 -9.30 -2.86
C THR A 135 -18.01 -10.29 -3.66
N TYR A 136 -18.93 -9.77 -4.48
CA TYR A 136 -19.78 -10.58 -5.33
C TYR A 136 -19.99 -9.88 -6.68
N ARG A 137 -19.84 -10.65 -7.75
CA ARG A 137 -20.11 -10.22 -9.12
C ARG A 137 -21.31 -10.97 -9.67
N HIS A 138 -22.34 -10.23 -10.05
CA HIS A 138 -23.49 -10.83 -10.70
C HIS A 138 -23.13 -11.26 -12.14
N PRO A 139 -23.59 -12.44 -12.63
CA PRO A 139 -23.27 -12.93 -13.96
C PRO A 139 -23.61 -11.95 -15.10
N SER A 140 -24.65 -11.12 -14.93
CA SER A 140 -25.05 -10.10 -15.90
C SER A 140 -24.02 -8.97 -16.08
N GLN A 141 -23.09 -8.80 -15.12
CA GLN A 141 -22.04 -7.78 -15.14
C GLN A 141 -20.64 -8.39 -15.31
N SER A 142 -20.55 -9.66 -15.71
CA SER A 142 -19.26 -10.39 -15.87
C SER A 142 -18.27 -9.71 -16.83
N ASN A 143 -18.78 -8.99 -17.83
CA ASN A 143 -17.98 -8.27 -18.83
C ASN A 143 -17.53 -6.87 -18.40
N LYS A 144 -17.96 -6.37 -17.24
CA LYS A 144 -17.62 -5.03 -16.74
C LYS A 144 -16.76 -5.14 -15.49
N SER A 145 -15.52 -4.63 -15.54
CA SER A 145 -14.69 -4.49 -14.34
C SER A 145 -15.26 -3.42 -13.41
N SER A 146 -15.21 -3.62 -12.10
CA SER A 146 -15.75 -2.62 -11.17
C SER A 146 -14.87 -1.38 -11.11
N PHE A 147 -13.56 -1.58 -11.12
CA PHE A 147 -12.60 -0.50 -11.03
C PHE A 147 -11.85 -0.35 -12.37
N PRO A 148 -11.71 0.87 -12.90
CA PRO A 148 -10.80 1.10 -14.02
C PRO A 148 -9.41 0.68 -13.57
N ALA A 149 -8.69 -0.07 -14.40
CA ALA A 149 -7.28 -0.36 -14.12
C ALA A 149 -6.57 0.97 -13.96
N LYS A 150 -5.98 1.21 -12.80
CA LYS A 150 -4.97 2.26 -12.67
C LYS A 150 -3.88 1.84 -13.65
N SER A 151 -3.75 2.56 -14.76
CA SER A 151 -2.60 2.43 -15.64
C SER A 151 -1.38 2.86 -14.84
N SER A 152 -0.86 1.95 -14.02
CA SER A 152 0.49 2.07 -13.53
C SER A 152 1.38 2.12 -14.77
N VAL A 153 2.02 3.28 -14.98
CA VAL A 153 3.09 3.54 -15.96
C VAL A 153 2.67 3.97 -17.38
N LEU A 154 1.58 4.72 -17.59
CA LEU A 154 1.45 5.57 -18.81
C LEU A 154 0.71 6.90 -18.53
N GLY A 155 1.04 7.55 -17.41
CA GLY A 155 0.73 8.97 -17.23
C GLY A 155 1.82 9.79 -17.92
N ASP A 156 1.46 10.54 -18.96
CA ASP A 156 2.26 11.56 -19.66
C ASP A 156 3.37 11.09 -20.63
N ILE A 157 3.12 10.03 -21.42
CA ILE A 157 3.75 9.99 -22.74
C ILE A 157 2.78 10.69 -23.71
N PRO A 158 3.11 11.87 -24.26
CA PRO A 158 2.26 12.47 -25.27
C PRO A 158 2.08 11.47 -26.42
N MET A 159 0.91 11.45 -27.05
CA MET A 159 0.61 10.54 -28.17
C MET A 159 1.66 10.61 -29.30
N SER A 160 2.42 11.71 -29.38
CA SER A 160 3.55 11.95 -30.28
C SER A 160 4.88 11.29 -29.87
N ALA A 161 5.04 10.84 -28.62
CA ALA A 161 6.24 10.13 -28.13
C ALA A 161 6.09 8.59 -28.16
N LEU A 162 4.87 8.08 -28.34
CA LEU A 162 4.65 6.73 -28.85
C LEU A 162 4.69 6.79 -30.38
N GLY A 163 5.89 6.72 -30.95
CA GLY A 163 6.13 6.71 -32.41
C GLY A 163 5.48 5.54 -33.17
N TYR A 164 4.65 4.73 -32.50
CA TYR A 164 3.87 3.66 -33.09
C TYR A 164 2.39 4.01 -33.02
N GLY A 165 1.91 4.61 -34.11
CA GLY A 165 0.49 4.80 -34.34
C GLY A 165 -0.23 3.45 -34.34
N LEU A 166 -1.19 3.29 -33.44
CA LEU A 166 -1.99 2.07 -33.24
C LEU A 166 -2.98 1.77 -34.40
N ASN A 167 -2.74 2.34 -35.59
CA ASN A 167 -3.63 2.23 -36.75
C ASN A 167 -3.03 1.45 -37.92
N ASP A 168 -1.83 0.89 -37.80
CA ASP A 168 -1.20 0.12 -38.88
C ASP A 168 -0.90 -1.32 -38.47
N VAL A 169 -1.96 -2.15 -38.49
CA VAL A 169 -1.92 -3.61 -38.24
C VAL A 169 -1.04 -4.33 -39.28
N GLY A 170 -0.58 -3.66 -40.35
CA GLY A 170 0.28 -4.25 -41.39
C GLY A 170 1.78 -4.25 -41.08
N LYS A 171 2.25 -3.49 -40.06
CA LYS A 171 3.69 -3.22 -39.88
C LYS A 171 4.33 -3.83 -38.63
N LEU A 172 3.68 -4.82 -38.00
CA LEU A 172 4.28 -5.63 -36.93
C LEU A 172 5.47 -6.48 -37.44
N ALA A 173 5.58 -6.67 -38.76
CA ALA A 173 6.65 -7.46 -39.39
C ALA A 173 7.99 -6.70 -39.55
N ASP A 174 8.03 -5.38 -39.37
CA ASP A 174 9.24 -4.56 -39.48
C ASP A 174 9.85 -4.20 -38.11
N LEU A 175 9.38 -4.84 -37.02
CA LEU A 175 10.04 -4.72 -35.73
C LEU A 175 11.45 -5.32 -35.86
N LYS A 176 12.46 -4.45 -35.74
CA LYS A 176 13.87 -4.83 -35.79
C LYS A 176 14.15 -5.85 -34.68
N ASP A 177 14.43 -7.07 -35.09
CA ASP A 177 14.73 -8.16 -34.18
C ASP A 177 16.05 -7.85 -33.46
N TRP A 178 15.96 -7.67 -32.15
CA TRP A 178 17.13 -7.41 -31.30
C TRP A 178 17.70 -8.72 -30.72
N SER A 179 17.22 -9.89 -31.18
CA SER A 179 17.81 -11.17 -30.80
C SER A 179 19.14 -11.48 -31.50
N ASP A 180 19.60 -10.61 -32.41
CA ASP A 180 20.83 -10.77 -33.20
C ASP A 180 21.92 -9.77 -32.79
N ASP A 181 21.76 -9.10 -31.64
CA ASP A 181 22.85 -8.31 -31.05
C ASP A 181 23.78 -9.28 -30.33
N ASP A 182 24.65 -9.88 -31.13
CA ASP A 182 25.82 -10.66 -30.75
C ASP A 182 26.71 -9.81 -29.83
N THR A 183 26.36 -9.73 -28.55
CA THR A 183 27.32 -9.44 -27.50
C THR A 183 28.23 -10.64 -27.40
N GLU A 184 29.28 -10.63 -28.22
CA GLU A 184 30.45 -11.49 -28.15
C GLU A 184 30.85 -11.68 -26.67
N SER A 185 30.89 -12.94 -26.22
CA SER A 185 31.28 -13.35 -24.88
C SER A 185 32.71 -12.90 -24.58
N GLY A 186 32.85 -11.69 -24.06
CA GLY A 186 34.10 -11.12 -23.58
C GLY A 186 34.26 -11.35 -22.08
N ASP A 187 35.08 -12.35 -21.77
CA ASP A 187 35.73 -12.66 -20.49
C ASP A 187 34.87 -13.14 -19.31
N ASP A 188 34.90 -14.47 -19.15
CA ASP A 188 34.56 -15.19 -17.93
C ASP A 188 35.64 -14.98 -16.85
N GLU A 189 35.99 -13.74 -16.50
CA GLU A 189 36.76 -13.48 -15.29
C GLU A 189 35.80 -13.57 -14.10
N VAL A 190 35.62 -14.79 -13.61
CA VAL A 190 34.93 -15.12 -12.35
C VAL A 190 35.58 -14.30 -11.24
N PHE A 191 34.96 -13.16 -10.93
CA PHE A 191 35.34 -12.32 -9.81
C PHE A 191 35.31 -13.17 -8.53
N SER A 192 36.48 -13.64 -8.12
CA SER A 192 36.65 -14.29 -6.83
C SER A 192 36.81 -13.18 -5.79
N PRO A 193 35.81 -12.91 -4.93
CA PRO A 193 35.94 -11.85 -3.94
C PRO A 193 37.02 -12.27 -2.92
N MET A 194 38.19 -11.65 -3.01
CA MET A 194 39.21 -11.74 -1.97
C MET A 194 38.72 -10.96 -0.75
N VAL A 195 38.20 -11.67 0.25
CA VAL A 195 37.77 -11.05 1.52
C VAL A 195 39.01 -10.68 2.33
N PRO A 196 39.33 -9.39 2.55
CA PRO A 196 40.43 -9.01 3.42
C PRO A 196 40.07 -9.38 4.87
N LYS A 197 40.93 -10.19 5.50
CA LYS A 197 40.78 -10.64 6.90
C LYS A 197 41.12 -9.48 7.85
N ILE A 198 40.10 -8.78 8.33
CA ILE A 198 40.23 -7.67 9.28
C ILE A 198 40.36 -8.24 10.71
N LEU A 199 41.56 -8.07 11.29
CA LEU A 199 41.97 -8.15 12.69
C LEU A 199 41.63 -9.44 13.50
N SER A 200 42.59 -10.35 13.59
CA SER A 200 42.76 -11.18 14.80
C SER A 200 43.47 -10.33 15.86
N GLY A 201 42.68 -9.92 16.86
CA GLY A 201 43.18 -9.31 18.08
C GLY A 201 44.03 -10.28 18.90
N ASP A 202 44.91 -9.65 19.66
CA ASP A 202 45.94 -10.17 20.54
C ASP A 202 45.46 -11.28 21.51
N SER A 203 46.19 -12.40 21.55
CA SER A 203 46.28 -13.23 22.75
C SER A 203 47.58 -14.03 22.72
N SER A 204 48.64 -13.42 23.24
CA SER A 204 49.83 -14.14 23.69
C SER A 204 49.44 -15.09 24.85
N LEU A 205 49.31 -16.38 24.55
CA LEU A 205 49.35 -17.43 25.57
C LEU A 205 50.69 -18.14 25.44
N GLY A 206 51.62 -17.73 26.30
CA GLY A 206 52.84 -18.47 26.56
C GLY A 206 52.58 -19.74 27.38
N ASN A 207 53.66 -20.51 27.49
CA ASN A 207 53.84 -21.74 28.27
C ASN A 207 53.12 -22.98 27.71
N SER A 208 53.73 -24.16 27.57
CA SER A 208 55.04 -24.66 28.02
C SER A 208 55.29 -25.97 27.28
N GLY A 209 56.49 -26.15 26.73
CA GLY A 209 56.98 -27.44 26.30
C GLY A 209 57.22 -28.35 27.51
N ILE A 210 56.76 -29.58 27.43
CA ILE A 210 57.27 -30.72 28.19
C ILE A 210 57.73 -31.70 27.12
N LEU A 211 59.05 -31.88 27.03
CA LEU A 211 59.70 -33.05 26.45
C LEU A 211 59.84 -34.07 27.59
N ASP A 212 59.84 -35.35 27.24
CA ASP A 212 60.42 -36.42 28.08
C ASP A 212 61.87 -36.10 28.49
#